data_AF-A0A524CLC5-F1
#
_entry.id   AF-A0A524CLC5-F1
#
_cell.length_a   1.000
_cell.length_b   1.000
_cell.length_c   1.000
_cell.angle_alpha   90.00
_cell.angle_beta   90.00
_cell.angle_gamma   90.00
#
_symmetry.space_group_name_H-M   'P 1'
#
loop_
_entity.id
_entity.type
_entity.pdbx_description
1 polymer ?
#
loop_
_entity_poly.entity_id
_entity_poly.type
_entity_poly.pdbx_seq_one_letter_code
_entity_poly.pdbx_strand_id
1 'polypeptide(L)'
;MPWKKRPTQKEETTYIYPHYHCIVCDKIIEKNQDHIQKKTVQKGVEFVERYCSQECYNEIYKAKKKSKKHVIIKWVSIGGIAAASVIVLLLMLALS
;
A
#
# COMPACT_ATOMS: atom_id res chain seq x y z
N MET A 1 47.52 32.07 -8.04
CA MET A 1 47.77 31.25 -6.83
C MET A 1 46.80 30.07 -6.84
N PRO A 2 47.28 28.82 -6.85
CA PRO A 2 46.45 27.63 -7.03
C PRO A 2 45.71 27.26 -5.73
N TRP A 3 44.43 26.90 -5.88
CA TRP A 3 43.57 26.45 -4.80
C TRP A 3 44.05 25.11 -4.26
N LYS A 4 44.50 25.14 -3.00
CA LYS A 4 44.99 24.02 -2.20
C LYS A 4 43.85 23.01 -2.00
N LYS A 5 43.89 21.87 -2.71
CA LYS A 5 43.01 20.73 -2.45
C LYS A 5 43.29 20.20 -1.03
N ARG A 6 42.29 20.21 -0.15
CA ARG A 6 42.34 19.43 1.11
C ARG A 6 41.86 18.01 0.80
N PRO A 7 42.63 16.96 1.16
CA PRO A 7 42.07 15.62 1.22
C PRO A 7 41.26 15.54 2.50
N THR A 8 39.97 15.21 2.39
CA THR A 8 39.24 14.70 3.55
C THR A 8 38.55 13.43 3.11
N GLN A 9 39.37 12.39 3.11
CA GLN A 9 38.98 11.01 3.25
C GLN A 9 38.13 10.91 4.52
N LYS A 10 36.81 10.79 4.36
CA LYS A 10 35.95 10.03 5.26
C LYS A 10 35.25 9.01 4.41
N GLU A 11 36.00 7.96 4.11
CA GLU A 11 35.48 6.68 3.72
C GLU A 11 34.76 6.13 4.97
N GLU A 12 33.55 6.62 5.21
CA GLU A 12 32.63 5.99 6.15
C GLU A 12 32.11 4.77 5.41
N THR A 13 32.79 3.64 5.62
CA THR A 13 32.31 2.32 5.22
C THR A 13 31.09 2.00 6.06
N THR A 14 29.97 2.66 5.77
CA THR A 14 28.65 2.26 6.24
C THR A 14 28.38 0.92 5.59
N TYR A 15 28.75 -0.15 6.28
CA TYR A 15 28.35 -1.50 5.95
C TYR A 15 26.83 -1.55 6.16
N ILE A 16 26.07 -1.16 5.13
CA ILE A 16 24.62 -1.27 5.10
C ILE A 16 24.35 -2.76 4.98
N TYR A 17 24.27 -3.45 6.12
CA TYR A 17 23.73 -4.80 6.14
C TYR A 17 22.27 -4.67 5.68
N PRO A 18 21.83 -5.39 4.64
CA PRO A 18 20.46 -5.31 4.18
C PRO A 18 19.58 -6.08 5.17
N HIS A 19 19.26 -5.45 6.29
CA HIS A 19 18.22 -5.90 7.18
C HIS A 19 16.89 -5.68 6.48
N TYR A 20 16.10 -6.74 6.38
CA TYR A 20 14.74 -6.63 5.90
C TYR A 20 13.84 -6.30 7.08
N HIS A 21 12.92 -5.36 6.92
CA HIS A 21 11.96 -5.02 7.98
C HIS A 21 10.60 -5.61 7.64
N CYS A 22 9.90 -6.11 8.66
CA CYS A 22 8.51 -6.48 8.50
C CYS A 22 7.65 -5.21 8.36
N ILE A 23 6.83 -5.15 7.32
CA ILE A 23 5.98 -3.97 7.05
C ILE A 23 4.90 -3.71 8.12
N VAL A 24 4.61 -4.69 8.99
CA VAL A 24 3.53 -4.60 10.00
C VAL A 24 4.07 -4.21 11.36
N CYS A 25 5.11 -4.89 11.84
CA CYS A 25 5.64 -4.73 13.19
C CYS A 25 7.04 -4.10 13.25
N ASP A 26 7.61 -3.72 12.10
CA ASP A 26 8.96 -3.15 11.94
C ASP A 26 10.10 -4.04 12.49
N LYS A 27 9.80 -5.32 12.76
CA LYS A 27 10.80 -6.26 13.25
C LYS A 27 11.83 -6.53 12.16
N ILE A 28 13.11 -6.51 12.54
CA ILE A 28 14.23 -6.91 11.69
C ILE A 28 14.12 -8.41 11.39
N ILE A 29 14.17 -8.74 10.10
CA ILE A 29 14.21 -10.09 9.54
C ILE A 29 15.64 -10.32 9.07
N GLU A 30 16.30 -11.29 9.69
CA GLU A 30 17.65 -11.68 9.29
C GLU A 30 17.64 -12.43 7.94
N LYS A 31 18.74 -12.36 7.19
CA LYS A 31 18.85 -12.90 5.82
C LYS A 31 18.50 -14.40 5.70
N ASN A 32 18.67 -15.16 6.79
CA ASN A 32 18.45 -16.60 6.83
C ASN A 32 17.19 -17.00 7.63
N GLN A 33 16.41 -16.03 8.07
CA GLN A 33 15.18 -16.30 8.80
C GLN A 33 14.03 -16.57 7.83
N ASP A 34 13.22 -17.58 8.10
CA ASP A 34 12.00 -17.85 7.35
C ASP A 34 11.09 -16.61 7.37
N HIS A 35 10.73 -16.12 6.18
CA HIS A 35 9.88 -14.95 6.03
C HIS A 35 8.99 -15.10 4.80
N ILE A 36 7.84 -14.43 4.84
CA ILE A 36 6.88 -14.44 3.73
C ILE A 36 7.18 -13.22 2.85
N GLN A 37 7.40 -13.44 1.56
CA GLN A 37 7.63 -12.40 0.58
C GLN A 37 6.46 -12.30 -0.40
N LYS A 38 5.93 -11.09 -0.60
CA LYS A 38 4.83 -10.85 -1.54
C LYS A 38 5.08 -9.63 -2.39
N LYS A 39 4.95 -9.78 -3.71
CA LYS A 39 4.98 -8.65 -4.64
C LYS A 39 3.62 -7.92 -4.58
N THR A 40 3.66 -6.61 -4.45
CA THR A 40 2.49 -5.73 -4.45
C THR A 40 2.77 -4.54 -5.35
N VAL A 41 1.76 -4.05 -6.05
CA VAL A 41 1.84 -2.82 -6.82
C VAL A 41 1.16 -1.72 -6.01
N GLN A 42 1.91 -0.71 -5.57
CA GLN A 42 1.34 0.51 -4.98
C GLN A 42 1.62 1.69 -5.90
N LYS A 43 0.56 2.42 -6.29
CA LYS A 43 0.66 3.62 -7.14
C LYS A 43 1.43 3.39 -8.45
N GLY A 44 1.30 2.21 -9.05
CA GLY A 44 1.96 1.86 -10.31
C GLY A 44 3.42 1.42 -10.19
N VAL A 45 3.99 1.40 -8.97
CA VAL A 45 5.35 0.93 -8.71
C VAL A 45 5.30 -0.43 -8.02
N GLU A 46 6.13 -1.37 -8.48
CA GLU A 46 6.24 -2.71 -7.90
C GLU A 46 7.11 -2.68 -6.63
N PHE A 47 6.53 -3.12 -5.51
CA PHE A 47 7.20 -3.25 -4.23
C PHE A 47 7.12 -4.68 -3.70
N VAL A 48 8.13 -5.05 -2.92
CA VAL A 48 8.20 -6.36 -2.28
C VAL A 48 7.92 -6.20 -0.80
N GLU A 49 6.72 -6.59 -0.37
CA GLU A 49 6.32 -6.63 1.04
C GLU A 49 6.94 -7.90 1.68
N ARG A 50 7.65 -7.72 2.81
CA ARG A 50 8.20 -8.83 3.61
C ARG A 50 7.52 -8.88 4.97
N TYR A 51 7.23 -10.10 5.43
CA TYR A 51 6.53 -10.35 6.70
C TYR A 51 7.32 -11.34 7.55
N CYS A 52 7.49 -11.02 8.84
CA CYS A 52 8.22 -11.89 9.78
C CYS A 52 7.40 -13.10 10.24
N SER A 53 6.07 -13.07 10.12
CA SER A 53 5.19 -14.17 10.50
C SER A 53 3.92 -14.19 9.67
N GLN A 54 3.22 -15.32 9.68
CA GLN A 54 1.94 -15.48 9.02
C GLN A 54 0.82 -14.67 9.70
N GLU A 55 0.96 -14.36 10.98
CA GLU A 55 0.05 -13.47 11.70
C GLU A 55 0.10 -12.04 11.13
N CYS A 56 1.32 -11.49 10.96
CA CYS A 56 1.52 -10.18 10.33
C CYS A 56 0.94 -10.15 8.91
N TYR A 57 1.12 -11.22 8.14
CA TYR A 57 0.52 -11.33 6.81
C TYR A 57 -1.02 -11.30 6.84
N ASN A 58 -1.61 -12.03 7.80
CA ASN A 58 -3.06 -12.14 7.93
C ASN A 58 -3.73 -10.82 8.35
N GLU A 59 -3.08 -9.98 9.13
CA GLU A 59 -3.61 -8.66 9.50
C GLU A 59 -3.79 -7.76 8.27
N ILE A 60 -2.76 -7.68 7.42
CA ILE A 60 -2.83 -6.93 6.16
C ILE A 60 -3.88 -7.55 5.23
N TYR A 61 -3.98 -8.87 5.17
CA TYR A 61 -4.99 -9.54 4.34
C TYR A 61 -6.42 -9.21 4.79
N LYS A 62 -6.69 -9.24 6.10
CA LYS A 62 -7.99 -8.87 6.67
C LYS A 62 -8.31 -7.39 6.42
N ALA A 63 -7.33 -6.49 6.56
CA ALA A 63 -7.49 -5.07 6.26
C ALA A 63 -7.82 -4.82 4.78
N LYS A 64 -7.08 -5.46 3.84
CA LYS A 64 -7.34 -5.38 2.40
C LYS A 64 -8.74 -5.92 2.02
N LYS A 65 -9.27 -6.90 2.77
CA LYS A 65 -10.64 -7.41 2.55
C LYS A 65 -11.73 -6.43 3.02
N LYS A 66 -11.50 -5.70 4.12
CA LYS A 66 -12.43 -4.68 4.63
C LYS A 66 -12.56 -3.49 3.67
N SER A 67 -11.46 -3.03 3.08
CA SER A 67 -11.51 -1.89 2.14
C SER A 67 -12.33 -2.21 0.88
N LYS A 68 -12.22 -3.42 0.33
CA LYS A 68 -13.01 -3.85 -0.83
C LYS A 68 -14.52 -3.80 -0.57
N LYS A 69 -14.97 -4.19 0.63
CA LYS A 69 -16.39 -4.11 1.00
C LYS A 69 -16.91 -2.67 0.99
N HIS A 70 -16.15 -1.73 1.54
CA HIS A 70 -16.53 -0.31 1.54
C HIS A 70 -16.63 0.28 0.13
N VAL A 71 -15.72 -0.09 -0.77
CA VAL A 71 -15.77 0.35 -2.16
C VAL A 71 -17.05 -0.15 -2.83
N ILE A 72 -17.39 -1.43 -2.69
CA ILE A 72 -18.62 -2.00 -3.27
C ILE A 72 -19.86 -1.28 -2.73
N ILE A 73 -19.96 -1.07 -1.42
CA ILE A 73 -21.11 -0.37 -0.81
C ILE A 73 -21.25 1.05 -1.37
N LYS A 74 -20.14 1.76 -1.55
CA LYS A 74 -20.15 3.11 -2.13
C LYS A 74 -20.63 3.13 -3.58
N TRP A 75 -20.26 2.13 -4.39
CA TRP A 75 -20.74 2.02 -5.77
C TRP A 75 -22.24 1.71 -5.84
N VAL A 76 -22.73 0.82 -4.97
CA VAL A 76 -24.16 0.47 -4.91
C VAL A 76 -25.01 1.67 -4.48
N SER A 77 -24.56 2.45 -3.50
CA SER A 77 -25.33 3.63 -3.05
C SER A 77 -25.41 4.72 -4.12
N ILE A 78 -24.32 4.98 -4.84
CA ILE A 78 -24.31 5.96 -5.95
C ILE A 78 -25.23 5.50 -7.09
N GLY A 79 -25.16 4.21 -7.47
CA GLY A 79 -26.04 3.64 -8.49
C GLY A 79 -27.53 3.72 -8.12
N GLY A 80 -27.87 3.43 -6.86
CA GLY A 80 -29.25 3.51 -6.36
C GLY A 80 -29.83 4.92 -6.42
N ILE A 81 -29.05 5.93 -6.02
CA ILE A 81 -29.49 7.35 -6.05
C ILE A 81 -29.70 7.82 -7.49
N ALA A 82 -28.79 7.46 -8.41
CA ALA A 82 -28.92 7.82 -9.82
C ALA A 82 -30.18 7.20 -10.44
N ALA A 83 -30.44 5.91 -10.20
CA ALA A 83 -31.65 5.24 -10.70
C ALA A 83 -32.94 5.90 -10.18
N ALA A 84 -32.99 6.24 -8.90
CA ALA A 84 -34.14 6.92 -8.31
C ALA A 84 -34.41 8.30 -8.95
N SER A 85 -33.36 9.09 -9.21
CA SER A 85 -33.51 10.40 -9.86
C SER A 85 -34.08 10.32 -11.29
N VAL A 86 -33.70 9.29 -12.05
CA VAL A 86 -34.22 9.08 -13.41
C VAL A 86 -35.70 8.71 -13.38
N ILE A 87 -36.12 7.86 -12.44
CA ILE A 87 -37.53 7.47 -12.29
C ILE A 87 -38.39 8.69 -11.93
N VAL A 88 -37.92 9.55 -11.02
CA VAL A 88 -38.64 10.78 -10.64
C VAL A 88 -38.80 11.73 -11.84
N LEU A 89 -37.76 11.89 -12.66
CA LEU A 89 -37.82 12.71 -13.87
C LEU A 89 -38.83 12.16 -14.88
N LEU A 90 -38.86 10.84 -15.09
CA LEU A 90 -39.83 10.19 -15.98
C LEU A 90 -41.27 10.35 -15.49
N LEU A 91 -41.50 10.27 -14.18
CA LEU A 91 -42.81 10.48 -13.57
C LEU A 91 -43.27 11.94 -13.70
N MET A 92 -42.36 12.92 -13.53
CA MET A 92 -42.67 14.33 -13.72
C MET A 92 -43.02 14.65 -15.18
N LEU A 93 -42.32 14.04 -16.15
CA LEU A 93 -42.61 14.16 -17.57
C LEU A 93 -43.94 13.52 -17.97
N ALA A 94 -44.33 12.42 -17.33
CA ALA A 94 -45.60 11.74 -17.62
C ALA A 94 -46.83 12.44 -16.99
N LEU A 95 -46.62 13.28 -15.96
CA LEU A 95 -47.68 14.07 -15.33
C LEU A 95 -47.89 15.45 -15.98
N SER A 96 -46.97 15.90 -16.83
CA SER A 96 -47.04 17.18 -17.55
C SER A 96 -47.70 17.00 -18.92
#